data_AF-A0A977IBZ6-F1
#
_entry.id   AF-A0A977IBZ6-F1
#
_cell.length_a   1.000
_cell.length_b   1.000
_cell.length_c   1.000
_cell.angle_alpha   90.00
_cell.angle_beta   90.00
_cell.angle_gamma   90.00
#
_symmetry.space_group_name_H-M   'P 1'
#
loop_
_entity.id
_entity.type
_entity.pdbx_description
1 polymer ?
#
loop_
_entity_poly.entity_id
_entity_poly.type
_entity_poly.pdbx_seq_one_letter_code
_entity_poly.pdbx_strand_id
1 'polypeptide(L)'
;MPISKEEFDKGRKEDPIIDKIRDFLESNRDKAFTEDEILRRLYPEHTAWPVDRISFYSAALILAYAGKIETRYVTTSEGLQIYFRAK
;
A
#
# COMPACT_ATOMS: atom_id res chain seq x y z
N MET A 1 -15.41 1.25 26.26
CA MET A 1 -14.47 1.33 27.39
C MET A 1 -13.13 1.77 26.85
N PRO A 2 -12.43 2.73 27.47
CA PRO A 2 -11.03 2.99 27.17
C PRO A 2 -10.15 1.79 27.57
N ILE A 3 -9.03 1.60 26.89
CA ILE A 3 -7.99 0.61 27.23
C ILE A 3 -6.82 1.29 27.95
N SER A 4 -6.04 0.52 28.70
CA SER A 4 -4.80 1.01 29.32
C SER A 4 -3.72 1.27 28.27
N LYS A 5 -2.73 2.10 28.62
CA LYS A 5 -1.54 2.32 27.78
C LYS A 5 -0.78 1.01 27.53
N GLU A 6 -0.68 0.14 28.53
CA GLU A 6 -0.02 -1.17 28.40
C GLU A 6 -0.75 -2.09 27.42
N GLU A 7 -2.08 -2.04 27.38
CA GLU A 7 -2.86 -2.76 26.36
C GLU A 7 -2.67 -2.16 24.97
N PHE A 8 -2.55 -0.83 24.86
CA PHE A 8 -2.25 -0.15 23.60
C PHE A 8 -0.85 -0.49 23.08
N ASP A 9 0.16 -0.47 23.94
CA ASP A 9 1.56 -0.72 23.61
C ASP A 9 1.83 -2.19 23.21
N LYS A 10 0.93 -3.12 23.57
CA LYS A 10 0.90 -4.50 23.05
C LYS A 10 0.40 -4.59 21.61
N GLY A 11 -0.19 -3.52 21.08
CA GLY A 11 -0.65 -3.42 19.70
C GLY A 11 0.49 -3.43 18.69
N ARG A 12 0.15 -3.67 17.43
CA ARG A 12 1.11 -3.64 16.31
C ARG A 12 1.55 -2.21 16.04
N LYS A 13 2.86 -1.97 16.07
CA LYS A 13 3.46 -0.73 15.54
C LYS A 13 3.87 -0.97 14.09
N GLU A 14 3.29 -0.20 13.18
CA GLU A 14 3.63 -0.26 11.75
C GLU A 14 4.77 0.70 11.43
N ASP A 15 5.76 0.19 10.70
CA ASP A 15 6.72 1.03 9.98
C ASP A 15 6.01 1.83 8.88
N PRO A 16 6.55 2.98 8.44
CA PRO A 16 5.94 3.77 7.37
C PRO A 16 5.73 2.93 6.10
N ILE A 17 4.47 2.63 5.79
CA ILE A 17 4.08 1.87 4.58
C ILE A 17 4.58 2.54 3.29
N ILE A 18 4.88 3.84 3.34
CA ILE A 18 5.37 4.61 2.19
C ILE A 18 6.69 4.09 1.64
N ASP A 19 7.65 3.74 2.50
CA ASP A 19 8.94 3.21 2.05
C ASP A 19 8.73 1.79 1.48
N LYS A 20 7.90 0.98 2.13
CA LYS A 20 7.55 -0.37 1.66
C LYS A 20 6.93 -0.36 0.25
N ILE A 21 5.99 0.56 -0.01
CA ILE A 21 5.35 0.71 -1.33
C ILE A 21 6.37 1.19 -2.37
N ARG A 22 7.18 2.21 -2.04
CA ARG A 22 8.22 2.72 -2.95
C ARG A 22 9.18 1.60 -3.34
N ASP A 23 9.77 0.93 -2.37
CA ASP A 23 10.82 -0.07 -2.60
C ASP A 23 10.28 -1.27 -3.39
N PHE A 24 9.02 -1.68 -3.11
CA PHE A 24 8.34 -2.71 -3.88
C PHE A 24 8.17 -2.33 -5.36
N LEU A 25 7.65 -1.13 -5.63
CA LEU A 25 7.41 -0.66 -6.99
C LEU A 25 8.74 -0.39 -7.73
N GLU A 26 9.74 0.16 -7.06
CA GLU A 26 11.08 0.39 -7.62
C GLU A 26 11.78 -0.92 -7.98
N SER A 27 11.63 -1.96 -7.17
CA SER A 27 12.16 -3.31 -7.44
C SER A 27 11.43 -4.02 -8.58
N ASN A 28 10.26 -3.53 -9.00
CA ASN A 28 9.43 -4.09 -10.07
C ASN A 28 9.07 -3.03 -11.13
N ARG A 29 10.06 -2.22 -11.52
CA ARG A 29 9.90 -1.05 -12.41
C ARG A 29 9.28 -1.33 -13.78
N ASP A 30 9.37 -2.57 -14.25
CA ASP A 30 8.81 -3.02 -15.53
C ASP A 30 7.32 -3.38 -15.47
N LYS A 31 6.71 -3.35 -14.28
CA LYS A 31 5.35 -3.84 -14.03
C LYS A 31 4.48 -2.79 -13.35
N ALA A 32 3.18 -3.00 -13.44
CA ALA A 32 2.17 -2.27 -12.71
C ALA A 32 1.32 -3.25 -11.89
N PHE A 33 0.87 -2.83 -10.72
CA PHE A 33 0.17 -3.69 -9.77
C PHE A 33 -1.09 -2.99 -9.26
N THR A 34 -2.09 -3.77 -8.92
CA THR A 34 -3.26 -3.31 -8.16
C THR A 34 -2.90 -3.11 -6.69
N GLU A 35 -3.74 -2.36 -5.96
CA GLU A 35 -3.63 -2.22 -4.50
C GLU A 35 -3.56 -3.58 -3.80
N ASP A 36 -4.48 -4.50 -4.15
CA ASP A 36 -4.59 -5.81 -3.52
C ASP A 36 -3.32 -6.65 -3.72
N GLU A 37 -2.72 -6.60 -4.91
CA GLU A 37 -1.45 -7.30 -5.18
C GLU A 37 -0.30 -6.73 -4.37
N ILE A 38 -0.20 -5.41 -4.26
CA ILE A 38 0.85 -4.76 -3.46
C ILE A 38 0.65 -5.12 -1.99
N LEU A 39 -0.55 -4.96 -1.45
CA LEU A 39 -0.84 -5.23 -0.05
C LEU A 39 -0.61 -6.71 0.32
N ARG A 40 -0.98 -7.67 -0.53
CA ARG A 40 -0.68 -9.09 -0.31
C ARG A 40 0.82 -9.38 -0.26
N ARG A 41 1.63 -8.61 -0.99
CA ARG A 41 3.10 -8.73 -0.97
C ARG A 41 3.72 -8.10 0.27
N LEU A 42 3.20 -6.95 0.70
CA LEU A 42 3.67 -6.25 1.89
C LEU A 42 3.25 -6.95 3.19
N TYR A 43 2.11 -7.63 3.17
CA TYR A 43 1.52 -8.32 4.31
C TYR A 43 1.20 -9.78 3.96
N PRO A 44 2.22 -10.65 3.83
CA PRO A 44 1.99 -12.05 3.45
C PRO A 44 1.29 -12.86 4.54
N GLU A 45 1.48 -12.47 5.82
CA GLU A 45 0.99 -13.21 6.98
C GLU A 45 -0.48 -12.91 7.34
N HIS A 46 -1.08 -11.89 6.73
CA HIS A 46 -2.47 -11.53 7.01
C HIS A 46 -3.12 -10.83 5.82
N THR A 47 -4.45 -10.92 5.74
CA THR A 47 -5.20 -10.01 4.85
C THR A 47 -5.00 -8.58 5.33
N ALA A 48 -4.79 -7.65 4.41
CA ALA A 48 -4.69 -6.23 4.74
C ALA A 48 -5.92 -5.77 5.53
N TRP A 49 -5.69 -5.19 6.71
CA TRP A 49 -6.73 -4.65 7.55
C TRP A 49 -7.24 -3.32 6.97
N PRO A 50 -8.43 -2.84 7.38
CA PRO A 50 -8.97 -1.59 6.86
C PRO A 50 -8.01 -0.40 6.96
N VAL A 51 -7.20 -0.33 8.03
CA VAL A 51 -6.21 0.73 8.21
C VAL A 51 -5.07 0.66 7.18
N ASP A 52 -4.66 -0.54 6.77
CA ASP A 52 -3.57 -0.74 5.80
C ASP A 52 -3.95 -0.14 4.44
N ARG A 53 -5.23 -0.27 4.04
CA ARG A 53 -5.74 0.34 2.80
C ARG A 53 -5.73 1.86 2.86
N ILE A 54 -6.15 2.45 3.99
CA ILE A 54 -6.12 3.92 4.19
C ILE A 54 -4.68 4.42 4.13
N SER A 55 -3.76 3.74 4.82
CA SER A 55 -2.35 4.07 4.81
C SER A 55 -1.74 3.90 3.42
N PHE A 56 -2.14 2.87 2.66
CA PHE A 56 -1.71 2.66 1.29
C PHE A 56 -2.09 3.83 0.38
N TYR A 57 -3.36 4.24 0.36
CA TYR A 57 -3.79 5.35 -0.49
C TYR A 57 -3.12 6.67 -0.11
N SER A 58 -2.92 6.90 1.19
CA SER A 58 -2.19 8.08 1.69
C SER A 58 -0.74 8.08 1.19
N ALA A 59 -0.05 6.95 1.30
CA ALA A 59 1.31 6.79 0.83
C ALA A 59 1.43 6.88 -0.69
N ALA A 60 0.54 6.23 -1.43
CA ALA A 60 0.50 6.27 -2.88
C ALA A 60 0.29 7.70 -3.39
N LEU A 61 -0.58 8.47 -2.74
CA LEU A 61 -0.79 9.88 -3.06
C LEU A 61 0.49 10.71 -2.84
N ILE A 62 1.16 10.55 -1.70
CA ILE A 62 2.41 11.24 -1.40
C ILE A 62 3.49 10.88 -2.44
N LEU A 63 3.65 9.60 -2.76
CA LEU A 63 4.62 9.14 -3.76
C LEU A 63 4.31 9.64 -5.16
N ALA A 64 3.03 9.73 -5.53
CA ALA A 64 2.60 10.27 -6.83
C ALA A 64 2.92 11.77 -6.93
N TYR A 65 2.61 12.56 -5.90
CA TYR A 65 2.98 13.98 -5.85
C TYR A 65 4.50 14.21 -5.86
N ALA A 66 5.27 13.31 -5.23
CA ALA A 66 6.72 13.32 -5.27
C ALA A 66 7.30 12.82 -6.62
N GLY A 67 6.44 12.42 -7.57
CA GLY A 67 6.85 11.91 -8.88
C GLY A 67 7.60 10.58 -8.83
N LYS A 68 7.42 9.79 -7.77
CA LYS A 68 8.08 8.48 -7.57
C LYS A 68 7.29 7.33 -8.18
N ILE A 69 5.97 7.47 -8.23
CA ILE A 69 5.08 6.49 -8.83
C ILE A 69 4.12 7.15 -9.81
N GLU A 70 3.52 6.35 -10.67
CA GLU A 70 2.43 6.71 -11.54
C GLU A 70 1.20 5.85 -11.24
N THR A 71 0.03 6.46 -11.28
CA THR A 71 -1.27 5.80 -11.07
C THR A 71 -2.13 5.93 -12.33
N ARG A 72 -2.78 4.83 -12.73
CA ARG A 72 -3.67 4.82 -13.91
C ARG A 72 -4.87 3.92 -13.69
N TYR A 73 -6.02 4.33 -14.21
CA TYR A 73 -7.16 3.44 -14.40
C TYR A 73 -6.94 2.61 -15.67
N VAL A 74 -7.05 1.29 -15.57
CA VAL A 74 -6.84 0.35 -16.66
C VAL A 74 -8.04 -0.61 -16.72
N THR A 75 -8.62 -0.76 -17.91
CA THR A 75 -9.67 -1.75 -18.17
C THR A 75 -9.02 -3.07 -18.56
N THR A 76 -9.29 -4.12 -17.80
CA THR A 76 -8.87 -5.50 -18.07
C THR A 76 -10.08 -6.40 -18.31
N SER A 77 -9.87 -7.69 -18.54
CA SER A 77 -10.95 -8.69 -18.59
C SER A 77 -11.75 -8.80 -17.28
N GLU A 78 -11.19 -8.33 -16.16
CA GLU A 78 -11.82 -8.33 -14.84
C GLU A 78 -12.56 -7.02 -14.52
N GLY A 79 -12.49 -6.03 -15.43
CA GLY A 79 -13.13 -4.73 -15.29
C GLY A 79 -12.14 -3.57 -15.15
N LEU A 80 -12.65 -2.40 -14.76
CA LEU A 80 -11.86 -1.20 -14.55
C LEU A 80 -11.21 -1.22 -13.17
N GLN A 81 -9.88 -1.14 -13.11
CA GLN A 81 -9.11 -1.14 -11.86
C GLN A 81 -8.04 -0.06 -11.89
N ILE A 82 -7.54 0.33 -10.70
CA ILE A 82 -6.41 1.25 -10.56
C ILE A 82 -5.13 0.44 -10.46
N TYR A 83 -4.13 0.83 -11.25
CA TYR A 83 -2.79 0.27 -11.25
C TYR A 83 -1.77 1.32 -10.83
N PHE A 84 -0.74 0.86 -10.12
CA PHE A 84 0.37 1.63 -9.58
C PHE A 84 1.68 1.08 -10.13
N ARG A 85 2.57 1.95 -10.59
CA ARG A 85 3.93 1.58 -11.03
C ARG A 85 4.96 2.61 -10.61
N ALA A 86 6.23 2.21 -10.52
CA ALA A 86 7.31 3.17 -10.32
C ALA A 86 7.49 4.09 -11.55
N LYS A 87 7.99 5.30 -11.31
CA LYS A 87 8.36 6.28 -12.32
C LYS A 87 9.88 6.37 -12.53
#